data_AF-A0A7X7MCF6-F1
#
_entry.id   AF-A0A7X7MCF6-F1
#
_cell.length_a   1.000
_cell.length_b   1.000
_cell.length_c   1.000
_cell.angle_alpha   90.00
_cell.angle_beta   90.00
_cell.angle_gamma   90.00
#
_symmetry.space_group_name_H-M   'P 1'
#
loop_
_entity.id
_entity.type
_entity.pdbx_description
1 polymer ?
#
loop_
_entity_poly.entity_id
_entity_poly.type
_entity_poly.pdbx_seq_one_letter_code
_entity_poly.pdbx_strand_id
1 'polypeptide(L)'
;MRSLATQLRQAGEVYAAALLEHPERTPLWRYSRATADFFKGASLPHYDGGRLYPCGPSFSASTPLAVKPEFSFTWSLETEKLRLTRLLQTPPVAAPTCA
;
A
#
# COMPACT_ATOMS: atom_id res chain seq x y z
N MET A 1 16.35 8.73 -13.93
CA MET A 1 15.30 8.98 -12.90
C MET A 1 14.45 7.73 -12.76
N ARG A 2 14.25 7.18 -11.55
CA ARG A 2 13.29 6.09 -11.32
C ARG A 2 11.87 6.66 -11.40
N SER A 3 10.93 5.95 -12.04
CA SER A 3 9.53 6.38 -12.07
C SER A 3 8.91 6.32 -10.66
N LEU A 4 7.92 7.15 -10.38
CA LEU A 4 7.22 7.16 -9.09
C LEU A 4 6.64 5.78 -8.73
N ALA A 5 6.08 5.07 -9.72
CA ALA A 5 5.57 3.72 -9.55
C ALA A 5 6.66 2.74 -9.09
N THR A 6 7.88 2.84 -9.63
CA THR A 6 9.02 2.02 -9.18
C THR A 6 9.41 2.33 -7.74
N GLN A 7 9.42 3.61 -7.35
CA GLN A 7 9.75 4.00 -5.96
C GLN A 7 8.74 3.46 -4.97
N LEU A 8 7.44 3.56 -5.29
CA LEU A 8 6.37 2.99 -4.47
C LEU A 8 6.47 1.47 -4.37
N ARG A 9 6.80 0.79 -5.47
CA ARG A 9 6.97 -0.68 -5.46
C ARG A 9 8.15 -1.10 -4.57
N GLN A 10 9.25 -0.34 -4.59
CA GLN A 10 10.39 -0.55 -3.69
C GLN A 10 10.04 -0.24 -2.23
N ALA A 11 9.04 0.60 -1.98
CA ALA A 11 8.49 0.88 -0.67
C ALA A 11 7.53 -0.18 -0.13
N GLY A 12 7.25 -1.22 -0.93
CA GLY A 12 6.20 -2.18 -0.61
C GLY A 12 4.79 -1.63 -0.82
N GLU A 13 4.61 -0.39 -1.29
CA GLU A 13 3.33 0.23 -1.64
C GLU A 13 2.78 -0.34 -2.95
N VAL A 14 2.51 -1.64 -2.96
CA VAL A 14 2.17 -2.44 -4.16
C VAL A 14 0.91 -1.94 -4.85
N TYR A 15 -0.12 -1.56 -4.08
CA TYR A 15 -1.38 -1.04 -4.63
C TYR A 15 -1.16 0.32 -5.32
N ALA A 16 -0.51 1.27 -4.62
CA ALA A 16 -0.21 2.59 -5.17
C ALA A 16 0.68 2.51 -6.42
N ALA A 17 1.70 1.64 -6.38
CA ALA A 17 2.58 1.42 -7.52
C ALA A 17 1.80 0.91 -8.73
N ALA A 18 0.99 -0.14 -8.58
CA ALA A 18 0.20 -0.72 -9.65
C ALA A 18 -0.83 0.26 -10.23
N LEU A 19 -1.40 1.14 -9.39
CA LEU A 19 -2.33 2.17 -9.81
C LEU A 19 -1.67 3.22 -10.73
N LEU A 20 -0.39 3.54 -10.51
CA LEU A 20 0.33 4.60 -11.23
C LEU A 20 1.21 4.11 -12.38
N GLU A 21 1.41 2.79 -12.50
CA GLU A 21 2.36 2.20 -13.46
C GLU A 21 1.94 2.35 -14.92
N HIS A 22 0.63 2.36 -15.20
CA HIS A 22 0.07 2.47 -16.55
C HIS A 22 -0.92 3.64 -16.66
N PRO A 23 -0.43 4.89 -16.64
CA PRO A 23 -1.29 6.08 -16.71
C PRO A 23 -2.10 6.17 -18.01
N GLU A 24 -1.66 5.50 -19.09
CA GLU A 24 -2.32 5.43 -20.39
C GLU A 24 -3.56 4.53 -20.42
N ARG A 25 -3.74 3.66 -19.41
CA ARG A 25 -4.86 2.72 -19.33
C ARG A 25 -6.07 3.35 -18.66
N THR A 26 -7.24 2.75 -18.91
CA THR A 26 -8.49 3.22 -18.29
C THR A 26 -8.44 3.12 -16.76
N PRO A 27 -9.13 4.01 -16.03
CA PRO A 27 -9.19 3.95 -14.57
C PRO A 27 -9.62 2.57 -14.06
N LEU A 28 -10.65 1.97 -14.67
CA LEU A 28 -11.14 0.64 -14.30
C LEU A 28 -10.03 -0.41 -14.40
N TRP A 29 -9.29 -0.45 -15.51
CA TRP A 29 -8.20 -1.40 -15.69
C TRP A 29 -7.11 -1.22 -14.62
N ARG A 30 -6.75 0.03 -14.33
CA ARG A 30 -5.73 0.37 -13.31
C ARG A 30 -6.18 -0.07 -11.91
N TYR A 31 -7.43 0.18 -11.56
CA TYR A 31 -8.02 -0.28 -10.30
C TYR A 31 -8.06 -1.79 -10.21
N SER A 32 -8.57 -2.49 -11.24
CA SER A 32 -8.63 -3.96 -11.24
C SER A 32 -7.26 -4.59 -11.07
N ARG A 33 -6.24 -4.07 -11.78
CA ARG A 33 -4.86 -4.55 -11.64
C ARG A 33 -4.29 -4.28 -10.26
N ALA A 34 -4.45 -3.06 -9.73
CA ALA A 34 -3.96 -2.70 -8.41
C ALA A 34 -4.60 -3.55 -7.31
N THR A 35 -5.92 -3.75 -7.37
CA THR A 35 -6.65 -4.62 -6.45
C THR A 35 -6.18 -6.07 -6.54
N ALA A 36 -5.96 -6.59 -7.75
CA ALA A 36 -5.44 -7.93 -7.94
C ALA A 36 -4.02 -8.10 -7.36
N ASP A 37 -3.12 -7.14 -7.61
CA ASP A 37 -1.75 -7.15 -7.06
C ASP A 37 -1.78 -7.08 -5.53
N PHE A 38 -2.65 -6.24 -4.95
CA PHE A 38 -2.84 -6.14 -3.51
C PHE A 38 -3.26 -7.47 -2.88
N PHE A 39 -4.32 -8.11 -3.39
CA PHE A 39 -4.82 -9.36 -2.79
C PHE A 39 -3.90 -10.55 -3.04
N LYS A 40 -3.13 -10.59 -4.14
CA LYS A 40 -2.10 -11.62 -4.37
C LYS A 40 -0.96 -11.55 -3.35
N GLY A 41 -0.60 -10.35 -2.91
CA GLY A 41 0.46 -10.13 -1.93
C GLY A 41 -0.04 -10.03 -0.48
N ALA A 42 -1.37 -10.02 -0.26
CA ALA A 42 -1.94 -9.85 1.06
C ALA A 42 -1.74 -11.09 1.92
N SER A 43 -1.23 -10.90 3.14
CA SER A 43 -1.24 -11.94 4.15
C SER A 43 -2.66 -12.09 4.71
N LEU A 44 -3.19 -13.31 4.74
CA LEU A 44 -4.45 -13.58 5.41
C LEU A 44 -4.25 -13.50 6.93
N PRO A 45 -5.01 -12.66 7.65
CA PRO A 45 -5.01 -12.70 9.10
C PRO A 45 -5.37 -14.10 9.58
N HIS A 46 -4.68 -14.57 10.62
CA HIS A 46 -5.08 -15.80 11.30
C HIS A 46 -6.50 -15.63 11.85
N TYR A 47 -7.31 -16.68 11.78
CA TYR A 47 -8.72 -16.64 12.17
C TYR A 47 -9.00 -17.69 13.25
N ASP A 48 -9.29 -17.21 14.46
CA ASP A 48 -9.47 -18.04 15.66
C ASP A 48 -10.90 -18.61 15.82
N GLY A 49 -11.70 -18.65 14.75
CA GLY A 49 -13.07 -19.22 14.79
C GLY A 49 -14.16 -18.29 15.35
N GLY A 50 -13.97 -16.98 15.35
CA GLY A 50 -14.95 -15.99 15.84
C GLY A 50 -16.08 -15.65 14.85
N ARG A 51 -17.04 -14.79 15.21
CA ARG A 51 -18.11 -14.39 14.28
C ARG A 51 -17.55 -13.50 13.15
N LEU A 52 -17.79 -13.89 11.90
CA LEU A 52 -17.49 -13.07 10.71
C LEU A 52 -18.57 -12.02 10.42
N TYR A 53 -19.73 -12.10 11.08
CA TYR A 53 -20.86 -11.20 10.90
C TYR A 53 -21.27 -10.57 12.25
N PRO A 54 -21.68 -9.28 12.28
CA PRO A 54 -21.79 -8.36 11.14
C PRO A 54 -20.45 -7.82 10.62
N CYS A 55 -19.39 -7.87 11.43
CA CYS A 55 -18.09 -7.31 11.07
C CYS A 55 -16.96 -8.28 11.43
N GLY A 56 -16.48 -9.07 10.47
CA GLY A 56 -15.20 -9.77 10.56
C GLY A 56 -14.02 -8.81 10.41
N PRO A 57 -12.77 -9.29 10.62
CA PRO A 57 -11.58 -8.48 10.45
C PRO A 57 -11.51 -7.90 9.03
N SER A 58 -11.31 -6.59 8.91
CA SER A 58 -11.05 -5.97 7.60
C SER A 58 -9.62 -6.28 7.18
N PHE A 59 -9.48 -6.91 6.02
CA PHE A 59 -8.20 -7.09 5.34
C PHE A 59 -7.49 -5.76 5.09
N SER A 60 -8.23 -4.72 4.70
CA SER A 60 -7.65 -3.40 4.48
C SER A 60 -7.23 -2.74 5.78
N ALA A 61 -7.82 -3.03 6.93
CA ALA A 61 -7.37 -2.44 8.19
C ALA A 61 -6.00 -3.00 8.66
N SER A 62 -5.77 -4.29 8.47
CA SER A 62 -4.58 -5.00 8.97
C SER A 62 -3.34 -4.88 8.08
N THR A 63 -3.48 -4.37 6.85
CA THR A 63 -2.33 -4.15 5.95
C THR A 63 -1.48 -2.93 6.37
N PRO A 64 -0.14 -3.04 6.26
CA PRO A 64 0.79 -1.96 6.56
C PRO A 64 0.90 -0.91 5.44
N LEU A 65 0.15 -1.04 4.35
CA LEU A 65 0.23 -0.13 3.20
C LEU A 65 -0.42 1.23 3.51
N ALA A 66 0.08 2.31 2.91
CA ALA A 66 -0.50 3.63 3.04
C ALA A 66 -1.70 3.85 2.10
N VAL A 67 -1.66 3.28 0.89
CA VAL A 67 -2.80 3.34 -0.06
C VAL A 67 -3.45 1.97 -0.18
N LYS A 68 -4.76 1.90 0.01
CA LYS A 68 -5.49 0.63 0.09
C LYS A 68 -6.77 0.64 -0.74
N PRO A 69 -7.15 -0.47 -1.36
CA PRO A 69 -8.46 -0.58 -1.99
C PRO A 69 -9.56 -0.57 -0.94
N GLU A 70 -10.68 0.08 -1.28
CA GLU A 70 -11.93 0.01 -0.55
C GLU A 70 -12.99 -0.72 -1.37
N PHE A 71 -13.97 -1.32 -0.70
CA PHE A 71 -14.99 -2.16 -1.34
C PHE A 71 -15.79 -1.42 -2.45
N SER A 72 -15.95 -0.11 -2.33
CA SER A 72 -16.72 0.73 -3.28
C SER A 72 -15.94 1.12 -4.54
N PHE A 73 -14.93 0.34 -4.94
CA PHE A 73 -14.01 0.67 -6.05
C PHE A 73 -13.28 2.01 -5.86
N THR A 74 -13.12 2.41 -4.61
CA THR A 74 -12.36 3.59 -4.19
C THR A 74 -11.07 3.15 -3.51
N TRP A 75 -10.33 4.10 -2.94
CA TRP A 75 -9.17 3.81 -2.12
C TRP A 75 -9.11 4.78 -0.95
N SER A 76 -8.50 4.32 0.14
CA SER A 76 -8.17 5.12 1.31
C SER A 76 -6.67 5.42 1.34
N LEU A 77 -6.32 6.51 2.02
CA LEU A 77 -4.95 6.94 2.22
C LEU A 77 -4.69 7.18 3.71
N GLU A 78 -3.79 6.40 4.28
CA GLU A 78 -3.24 6.61 5.61
C GLU A 78 -1.94 7.42 5.50
N THR A 79 -2.06 8.74 5.54
CA THR A 79 -0.93 9.68 5.38
C THR A 79 0.18 9.47 6.40
N GLU A 80 -0.16 9.07 7.63
CA GLU A 80 0.82 8.77 8.67
C GLU A 80 1.70 7.56 8.33
N LYS A 81 1.13 6.51 7.71
CA LYS A 81 1.92 5.37 7.22
C LYS A 81 2.88 5.79 6.12
N LEU A 82 2.43 6.65 5.20
CA LEU A 82 3.27 7.15 4.12
C LEU A 82 4.46 7.98 4.64
N ARG A 83 4.25 8.74 5.74
CA ARG A 83 5.33 9.44 6.45
C ARG A 83 6.32 8.45 7.08
N LEU A 84 5.83 7.41 7.75
CA LEU A 84 6.67 6.38 8.36
C LEU A 84 7.48 5.60 7.32
N THR A 85 6.87 5.20 6.21
CA THR A 85 7.54 4.53 5.09
C THR A 85 8.67 5.39 4.53
N ARG A 86 8.45 6.71 4.37
CA ARG A 86 9.53 7.64 3.95
C ARG A 86 10.68 7.68 4.96
N LEU A 87 10.39 7.74 6.26
CA LEU A 87 11.42 7.80 7.31
C LEU A 87 12.26 6.52 7.34
N LEU A 88 11.63 5.35 7.19
CA LEU A 88 12.32 4.05 7.14
C LEU A 88 13.16 3.85 5.86
N GLN A 89 12.82 4.55 4.78
CA GLN A 89 13.55 4.52 3.50
C GLN A 89 14.68 5.55 3.40
N THR A 90 14.73 6.52 4.30
CA THR A 90 15.81 7.51 4.30
C THR A 90 17.01 6.85 4.99
N PRO A 91 18.18 6.69 4.35
CA PRO A 91 19.37 6.29 5.08
C PRO A 91 19.61 7.30 6.21
N PRO A 92 20.10 6.89 7.39
CA PRO A 92 20.36 7.82 8.47
C PRO A 92 21.23 8.95 7.93
N VAL A 93 20.74 10.18 7.98
CA VAL A 93 21.54 11.37 7.71
C VAL A 93 22.77 11.24 8.61
N ALA A 94 23.94 11.10 8.00
CA ALA A 94 25.19 11.02 8.74
C ALA A 94 25.23 12.24 9.68
N ALA A 95 25.31 11.97 10.98
CA ALA A 95 25.40 13.02 11.98
C ALA A 95 26.53 13.98 11.58
N PRO A 96 26.36 15.30 11.71
CA PRO A 96 27.43 16.22 11.42
C PRO A 96 28.63 15.84 12.29
N THR A 97 29.72 15.42 11.65
CA THR A 97 31.00 15.25 12.33
C THR A 97 31.40 16.61 12.85
N CYS A 98 31.33 16.80 14.17
CA CYS A 98 31.91 17.96 14.83
C CYS A 98 33.39 18.01 14.43
N ALA A 99 33.77 19.13 13.80
CA ALA A 99 35.15 19.45 13.43
C ALA A 99 35.91 20.01 14.65
#